data_AF-A0A0G1B9B5-F1
#
_entry.id   AF-A0A0G1B9B5-F1
#
_cell.length_a   1.000
_cell.length_b   1.000
_cell.length_c   1.000
_cell.angle_alpha   90.00
_cell.angle_beta   90.00
_cell.angle_gamma   90.00
#
_symmetry.space_group_name_H-M   'P 1'
#
loop_
_entity.id
_entity.type
_entity.pdbx_description
1 polymer ?
#
loop_
_entity_poly.entity_id
_entity_poly.type
_entity_poly.pdbx_seq_one_letter_code
_entity_poly.pdbx_strand_id
1 'polypeptide(L)'
;MFLGKCFRYSLLTMDDSDNKEPQVATQPNTGNDEASVVMNMESMIKTLIASQEKFKEELGKHQDLLNAIFENDSTYQEHSEAAKAAAKIKSATKQQVLKQPQAADLANKVKILRSELKENKASLSDYLREFQRMSGISEIEGHDGEIREIVFTAKLVNKSSRL
;
A
#
# COMPACT_ATOMS: atom_id res chain seq x y z
N MET A 1 13.29 -20.94 -26.22
CA MET A 1 12.43 -21.27 -27.39
C MET A 1 11.30 -22.17 -26.91
N PHE A 2 10.08 -21.64 -26.80
CA PHE A 2 8.86 -22.43 -26.81
C PHE A 2 7.83 -21.65 -27.63
N LEU A 3 7.53 -22.20 -28.81
CA LEU A 3 6.44 -21.78 -29.69
C LEU A 3 5.14 -22.36 -29.14
N GLY A 4 4.05 -21.59 -29.16
CA GLY A 4 2.74 -22.06 -28.70
C GLY A 4 1.57 -21.18 -29.14
N LYS A 5 1.37 -21.10 -30.46
CA LYS A 5 0.18 -20.66 -31.23
C LYS A 5 -1.08 -20.27 -30.43
N CYS A 6 -1.46 -18.98 -30.51
CA CYS A 6 -2.82 -18.52 -30.24
C CYS A 6 -3.76 -18.95 -31.37
N PHE A 7 -4.81 -19.71 -31.01
CA PHE A 7 -5.87 -20.12 -31.93
C PHE A 7 -6.87 -18.97 -32.08
N ARG A 8 -6.94 -18.41 -33.28
CA ARG A 8 -7.92 -17.40 -33.72
C ARG A 8 -9.24 -18.15 -34.00
N TYR A 9 -10.32 -17.82 -33.30
CA TYR A 9 -11.67 -18.21 -33.73
C TYR A 9 -12.40 -17.00 -34.27
N SER A 10 -12.64 -17.03 -35.58
CA SER A 10 -13.52 -16.14 -36.34
C SER A 10 -14.83 -16.89 -36.54
N LEU A 11 -15.96 -16.29 -36.17
CA LEU A 11 -17.27 -16.79 -36.61
C LEU A 11 -18.12 -15.61 -37.09
N LEU A 12 -18.39 -15.62 -38.40
CA LEU A 12 -19.29 -14.73 -39.14
C LEU A 12 -20.66 -15.41 -39.27
N THR A 13 -21.69 -14.71 -38.79
CA THR A 13 -23.03 -14.40 -39.35
C THR A 13 -23.92 -15.40 -40.12
N MET A 14 -25.23 -15.29 -39.78
CA MET A 14 -26.48 -15.53 -40.56
C MET A 14 -26.97 -16.99 -40.67
N ASP A 15 -28.24 -17.34 -40.41
CA ASP A 15 -29.44 -16.87 -41.14
C ASP A 15 -30.80 -16.97 -40.39
N ASP A 16 -31.73 -16.12 -40.86
CA ASP A 16 -33.21 -16.06 -40.91
C ASP A 16 -34.17 -16.67 -39.85
N SER A 17 -35.07 -15.82 -39.30
CA SER A 17 -36.52 -15.80 -39.65
C SER A 17 -37.37 -14.94 -38.67
N ASP A 18 -38.28 -14.17 -39.26
CA ASP A 18 -39.22 -13.18 -38.71
C ASP A 18 -40.09 -13.59 -37.49
N ASN A 19 -40.32 -12.66 -36.55
CA ASN A 19 -41.68 -12.21 -36.19
C ASN A 19 -41.67 -10.87 -35.40
N LYS A 20 -42.54 -9.94 -35.80
CA LYS A 20 -42.83 -8.60 -35.24
C LYS A 20 -44.02 -8.76 -34.26
N GLU A 21 -44.06 -8.22 -33.04
CA GLU A 21 -44.46 -6.85 -32.67
C GLU A 21 -44.51 -6.71 -31.12
N PRO A 22 -44.66 -5.50 -30.53
CA PRO A 22 -43.82 -5.00 -29.43
C PRO A 22 -44.53 -4.99 -28.08
N GLN A 23 -43.78 -5.13 -26.95
CA GLN A 23 -44.31 -4.81 -25.62
C GLN A 23 -43.28 -4.07 -24.74
N VAL A 24 -43.55 -2.77 -24.60
CA VAL A 24 -43.60 -1.94 -23.38
C VAL A 24 -42.41 -2.00 -22.41
N ALA A 25 -41.83 -0.82 -22.22
CA ALA A 25 -40.83 -0.46 -21.21
C ALA A 25 -41.14 -1.01 -19.80
N THR A 26 -40.11 -1.48 -19.10
CA THR A 26 -39.99 -1.25 -17.66
C THR A 26 -38.53 -1.00 -17.32
N GLN A 27 -38.30 0.10 -16.63
CA GLN A 27 -37.03 0.61 -16.14
C GLN A 27 -36.32 -0.42 -15.23
N PRO A 28 -34.98 -0.39 -15.12
CA PRO A 28 -34.26 -1.31 -14.25
C PRO A 28 -34.59 -1.01 -12.78
N ASN A 29 -35.07 -2.04 -12.07
CA ASN A 29 -35.28 -2.01 -10.63
C ASN A 29 -33.92 -2.16 -9.92
N THR A 30 -33.13 -1.09 -9.86
CA THR A 30 -31.74 -1.10 -9.32
C THR A 30 -31.65 -1.06 -7.79
N GLY A 31 -32.77 -1.08 -7.06
CA GLY A 31 -32.75 -0.94 -5.58
C GLY A 31 -32.29 -2.19 -4.81
N ASN A 32 -32.49 -3.40 -5.35
CA ASN A 32 -32.19 -4.64 -4.61
C ASN A 32 -30.79 -5.20 -4.89
N ASP A 33 -30.23 -5.00 -6.09
CA ASP A 33 -28.94 -5.56 -6.48
C ASP A 33 -27.76 -4.80 -5.84
N GLU A 34 -27.84 -3.47 -5.75
CA GLU A 34 -26.80 -2.65 -5.14
C GLU A 34 -26.68 -2.93 -3.63
N ALA A 35 -27.81 -3.08 -2.93
CA ALA A 35 -27.83 -3.44 -1.51
C ALA A 35 -27.22 -4.83 -1.26
N SER A 36 -27.52 -5.81 -2.13
CA SER A 36 -26.91 -7.15 -2.11
C SER A 36 -25.40 -7.10 -2.30
N VAL A 37 -24.91 -6.31 -3.28
CA VAL A 37 -23.46 -6.14 -3.53
C VAL A 37 -22.76 -5.51 -2.32
N VAL A 38 -23.33 -4.45 -1.73
CA VAL A 38 -22.75 -3.79 -0.55
C VAL A 38 -22.67 -4.74 0.65
N MET A 39 -23.71 -5.53 0.92
CA MET A 39 -23.70 -6.52 2.00
C MET A 39 -22.66 -7.62 1.77
N ASN A 40 -22.51 -8.09 0.53
CA ASN A 40 -21.48 -9.07 0.17
C ASN A 40 -20.07 -8.48 0.37
N MET A 41 -19.84 -7.22 -0.04
CA MET A 41 -18.57 -6.53 0.20
C MET A 41 -18.30 -6.34 1.70
N GLU A 42 -19.31 -5.98 2.49
CA GLU A 42 -19.18 -5.85 3.94
C GLU A 42 -18.78 -7.18 4.59
N SER A 43 -19.40 -8.29 4.16
CA SER A 43 -19.05 -9.64 4.63
C SER A 43 -17.61 -10.03 4.27
N MET A 44 -17.17 -9.73 3.04
CA MET A 44 -15.79 -9.94 2.61
C MET A 44 -14.80 -9.09 3.42
N ILE A 45 -15.11 -7.81 3.64
CA ILE A 45 -14.29 -6.88 4.44
C ILE A 45 -14.16 -7.41 5.87
N LYS A 46 -15.26 -7.81 6.50
CA LYS A 46 -15.25 -8.39 7.86
C LYS A 46 -14.42 -9.67 7.94
N THR A 47 -14.55 -10.55 6.94
CA THR A 47 -13.77 -11.79 6.85
C THR A 47 -12.26 -11.50 6.71
N LEU A 48 -11.89 -10.52 5.89
CA LEU A 48 -10.50 -10.10 5.73
C LEU A 48 -9.94 -9.46 7.01
N ILE A 49 -10.73 -8.65 7.72
CA ILE A 49 -10.33 -8.07 9.02
C ILE A 49 -10.05 -9.19 10.03
N ALA A 50 -10.97 -10.15 10.19
CA ALA A 50 -10.80 -11.29 11.09
C ALA A 50 -9.57 -12.14 10.71
N SER A 51 -9.37 -12.38 9.41
CA SER A 51 -8.18 -13.10 8.92
C SER A 51 -6.89 -12.34 9.21
N GLN A 52 -6.88 -11.02 9.05
CA GLN A 52 -5.73 -10.18 9.40
C GLN A 52 -5.40 -10.22 10.90
N GLU A 53 -6.41 -10.22 11.76
CA GLU A 53 -6.22 -10.35 13.21
C GLU A 53 -5.62 -11.70 13.57
N LYS A 54 -6.17 -12.79 13.01
CA LYS A 54 -5.62 -14.14 13.17
C LYS A 54 -4.17 -14.22 12.70
N PHE A 55 -3.85 -13.71 11.51
CA PHE A 55 -2.47 -13.72 11.01
C PHE A 55 -1.51 -12.89 11.86
N LYS A 56 -1.96 -11.76 12.44
CA LYS A 56 -1.14 -11.00 13.38
C LYS A 56 -0.83 -11.78 14.66
N GLU A 57 -1.83 -12.49 15.18
CA GLU A 57 -1.66 -13.33 16.37
C GLU A 57 -0.72 -14.51 16.11
N GLU A 58 -0.93 -15.24 15.01
CA GLU A 58 -0.07 -16.35 14.60
C GLU A 58 1.36 -15.89 14.31
N LEU A 59 1.53 -14.75 13.64
CA LEU A 59 2.84 -14.14 13.40
C LEU A 59 3.55 -13.83 14.72
N GLY A 60 2.85 -13.23 15.69
CA GLY A 60 3.39 -12.95 17.02
C GLY A 60 3.88 -14.23 17.72
N LYS A 61 3.03 -15.25 17.78
CA LYS A 61 3.37 -16.55 18.40
C LYS A 61 4.59 -17.20 17.74
N HIS A 62 4.64 -17.24 16.41
CA HIS A 62 5.76 -17.83 15.69
C HIS A 62 7.04 -16.99 15.81
N GLN A 63 6.92 -15.67 15.88
CA GLN A 63 8.06 -14.79 16.14
C GLN A 63 8.63 -15.02 17.54
N ASP A 64 7.77 -15.16 18.56
CA ASP A 64 8.19 -15.43 19.93
C ASP A 64 8.89 -16.79 20.05
N LEU A 65 8.32 -17.83 19.43
CA LEU A 65 8.95 -19.15 19.36
C LEU A 65 10.33 -19.08 18.67
N LEU A 66 10.40 -18.37 17.54
CA LEU A 66 11.65 -18.20 16.79
C LEU A 66 12.71 -17.44 17.62
N ASN A 67 12.29 -16.39 18.32
CA ASN A 67 13.17 -15.64 19.23
C ASN A 67 13.67 -16.54 20.36
N ALA A 68 12.81 -17.37 20.96
CA ALA A 68 13.22 -18.32 21.99
C ALA A 68 14.22 -19.35 21.46
N ILE A 69 14.11 -19.80 20.21
CA ILE A 69 15.11 -20.69 19.59
C ILE A 69 16.47 -20.00 19.53
N PHE A 70 16.51 -18.75 19.04
CA PHE A 70 17.76 -17.99 18.98
C PHE A 70 18.33 -17.69 20.36
N GLU A 71 17.48 -17.34 21.32
CA GLU A 71 17.89 -17.08 22.70
C GLU A 71 18.44 -18.31 23.42
N ASN A 72 18.13 -19.53 22.98
CA ASN A 72 18.68 -20.74 23.57
C ASN A 72 19.97 -21.23 22.88
N ASP A 73 20.33 -20.67 21.72
CA ASP A 73 21.56 -21.03 21.02
C ASP A 73 22.75 -20.22 21.55
N SER A 74 23.76 -20.91 22.10
CA SER A 74 24.92 -20.26 22.72
C SER A 74 25.76 -19.46 21.73
N THR A 75 25.89 -19.93 20.48
CA THR A 75 26.67 -19.25 19.44
C THR A 75 25.99 -17.94 19.04
N TYR A 76 24.66 -17.98 18.87
CA TYR A 76 23.84 -16.81 18.61
C TYR A 76 23.94 -15.79 19.73
N GLN A 77 23.87 -16.22 21.00
CA GLN A 77 24.03 -15.32 22.15
C GLN A 77 25.38 -14.58 22.10
N GLU A 78 26.49 -15.30 21.95
CA GLU A 78 27.83 -14.71 21.88
C GLU A 78 27.95 -13.69 20.74
N HIS A 79 27.47 -14.03 19.55
CA HIS A 79 27.49 -13.13 18.40
C HIS A 79 26.55 -11.93 18.59
N SER A 80 25.39 -12.12 19.21
CA SER A 80 24.44 -11.06 19.54
C SER A 80 25.03 -10.07 20.54
N GLU A 81 25.73 -10.55 21.57
CA GLU A 81 26.43 -9.71 22.55
C GLU A 81 27.58 -8.93 21.92
N ALA A 82 28.41 -9.58 21.10
CA ALA A 82 29.48 -8.92 20.36
C ALA A 82 28.93 -7.84 19.42
N ALA A 83 27.83 -8.11 18.71
CA ALA A 83 27.16 -7.14 17.86
C ALA A 83 26.59 -5.96 18.66
N LYS A 84 25.95 -6.22 19.81
CA LYS A 84 25.46 -5.17 20.73
C LYS A 84 26.61 -4.29 21.25
N ALA A 85 27.74 -4.88 21.63
CA ALA A 85 28.92 -4.14 22.06
C ALA A 85 29.49 -3.26 20.93
N ALA A 86 29.66 -3.83 19.74
CA ALA A 86 30.11 -3.10 18.57
C ALA A 86 29.15 -1.95 18.18
N ALA A 87 27.83 -2.18 18.27
CA ALA A 87 26.82 -1.17 18.01
C ALA A 87 26.89 -0.01 19.00
N LYS A 88 27.13 -0.28 20.30
CA LYS A 88 27.34 0.76 21.33
C LYS A 88 28.57 1.60 21.01
N ILE A 89 29.70 0.97 20.70
CA ILE A 89 30.94 1.66 20.32
C ILE A 89 30.72 2.52 19.08
N LYS A 90 30.13 1.95 18.02
CA LYS A 90 29.79 2.68 16.78
C LYS A 90 28.89 3.88 17.06
N SER A 91 27.89 3.74 17.92
CA SER A 91 26.97 4.81 18.30
C SER A 91 27.70 5.94 19.06
N ALA A 92 28.55 5.59 20.04
CA ALA A 92 29.36 6.55 20.77
C ALA A 92 30.33 7.31 19.84
N THR A 93 31.03 6.60 18.95
CA THR A 93 31.90 7.21 17.94
C THR A 93 31.11 8.13 17.02
N LYS A 94 29.92 7.73 16.56
CA LYS A 94 29.05 8.58 15.75
C LYS A 94 28.69 9.87 16.48
N GLN A 95 28.32 9.79 17.76
CA GLN A 95 28.02 10.98 18.57
C GLN A 95 29.23 11.90 18.69
N GLN A 96 30.43 11.34 18.86
CA GLN A 96 31.66 12.12 18.92
C GLN A 96 31.98 12.80 17.57
N VAL A 97 31.81 12.10 16.45
CA VAL A 97 31.98 12.67 15.11
C VAL A 97 30.98 13.81 14.89
N LEU A 98 29.73 13.66 15.33
CA LEU A 98 28.71 14.70 15.22
C LEU A 98 28.97 15.95 16.05
N LYS A 99 29.91 15.92 17.01
CA LYS A 99 30.36 17.13 17.71
C LYS A 99 31.31 17.97 16.88
N GLN A 100 31.90 17.41 15.81
CA GLN A 100 32.73 18.18 14.89
C GLN A 100 31.85 19.21 14.16
N PRO A 101 32.25 20.50 14.08
CA PRO A 101 31.40 21.56 13.52
C PRO A 101 30.83 21.23 12.13
N GLN A 102 31.68 20.77 11.21
CA GLN A 102 31.28 20.38 9.85
C GLN A 102 30.21 19.27 9.81
N ALA A 103 30.30 18.31 10.74
CA ALA A 103 29.39 17.17 10.80
C ALA A 103 28.06 17.57 11.47
N ALA A 104 28.11 18.43 12.48
CA ALA A 104 26.93 19.00 13.12
C ALA A 104 26.11 19.83 12.14
N ASP A 105 26.76 20.72 11.40
CA ASP A 105 26.11 21.58 10.39
C ASP A 105 25.45 20.76 9.29
N LEU A 106 26.16 19.74 8.78
CA LEU A 106 25.61 18.84 7.78
C LEU A 106 24.43 18.03 8.33
N ALA A 107 24.52 17.52 9.56
CA ALA A 107 23.43 16.78 10.19
C ALA A 107 22.17 17.64 10.37
N ASN A 108 22.36 18.92 10.74
CA ASN A 108 21.26 19.89 10.83
C ASN A 108 20.63 20.16 9.46
N LYS A 109 21.43 20.38 8.41
CA LYS A 109 20.92 20.53 7.03
C LYS A 109 20.11 19.30 6.58
N VAL A 110 20.62 18.10 6.84
CA VAL A 110 19.90 16.85 6.54
C VAL A 110 18.57 16.76 7.29
N LYS A 111 18.54 17.19 8.57
CA LYS A 111 17.31 17.21 9.37
C LYS A 111 16.28 18.20 8.79
N ILE A 112 16.72 19.40 8.42
CA ILE A 112 15.87 20.42 7.81
C ILE A 112 15.28 19.92 6.49
N LEU A 113 16.13 19.45 5.56
CA LEU A 113 15.69 18.92 4.26
C LEU A 113 14.71 17.74 4.40
N ARG A 114 14.87 16.90 5.44
CA ARG A 114 13.90 15.83 5.71
C ARG A 114 12.54 16.36 6.17
N SER A 115 12.52 17.44 6.97
CA SER A 115 11.26 18.09 7.39
C SER A 115 10.58 18.72 6.18
N GLU A 116 11.32 19.53 5.42
CA GLU A 116 10.82 20.18 4.21
C GLU A 116 10.29 19.15 3.20
N LEU A 117 11.00 18.04 2.99
CA LEU A 117 10.53 16.97 2.11
C LEU A 117 9.22 16.33 2.60
N LYS A 118 9.06 16.18 3.92
CA LYS A 118 7.82 15.64 4.51
C LYS A 118 6.65 16.61 4.33
N GLU A 119 6.88 17.90 4.57
CA GLU A 119 5.90 18.96 4.39
C GLU A 119 5.50 19.08 2.91
N ASN A 120 6.48 19.14 2.00
CA ASN A 120 6.24 19.16 0.55
C ASN A 120 5.44 17.95 0.07
N LYS A 121 5.73 16.74 0.57
CA LYS A 121 4.96 15.54 0.22
C LYS A 121 3.51 15.61 0.73
N ALA A 122 3.28 16.17 1.92
CA ALA A 122 1.94 16.37 2.45
C ALA A 122 1.17 17.36 1.59
N SER A 123 1.74 18.54 1.32
CA SER A 123 1.13 19.55 0.44
C SER A 123 0.86 19.00 -0.97
N LEU A 124 1.80 18.25 -1.54
CA LEU A 124 1.61 17.60 -2.83
C LEU A 124 0.42 16.63 -2.79
N SER A 125 0.31 15.77 -1.77
CA SER A 125 -0.83 14.87 -1.64
C SER A 125 -2.17 15.63 -1.54
N ASP A 126 -2.20 16.77 -0.84
CA ASP A 126 -3.41 17.58 -0.70
C ASP A 126 -3.78 18.23 -2.04
N TYR A 127 -2.80 18.77 -2.77
CA TYR A 127 -3.01 19.34 -4.11
C TYR A 127 -3.43 18.29 -5.14
N LEU A 128 -2.87 17.08 -5.11
CA LEU A 128 -3.25 16.00 -6.04
C LEU A 128 -4.69 15.54 -5.79
N ARG A 129 -5.12 15.47 -4.52
CA ARG A 129 -6.52 15.18 -4.17
C ARG A 129 -7.47 16.23 -4.71
N GLU A 130 -7.13 17.50 -4.51
CA GLU A 130 -7.97 18.60 -4.99
C GLU A 130 -8.00 18.68 -6.51
N PHE A 131 -6.85 18.48 -7.17
CA PHE A 131 -6.74 18.42 -8.62
C PHE A 131 -7.62 17.31 -9.21
N GLN A 132 -7.56 16.10 -8.69
CA GLN A 132 -8.40 14.99 -9.16
C GLN A 132 -9.89 15.26 -8.87
N ARG A 133 -10.21 15.89 -7.73
CA ARG A 133 -11.59 16.29 -7.38
C ARG A 133 -12.16 17.30 -8.37
N MET A 134 -11.35 18.27 -8.83
CA MET A 134 -11.80 19.35 -9.72
C MET A 134 -11.79 18.94 -11.20
N SER A 135 -10.74 18.25 -11.65
CA SER A 135 -10.53 17.92 -13.07
C SER A 135 -11.11 16.56 -13.45
N GLY A 136 -11.25 15.64 -12.50
CA GLY A 136 -11.57 14.23 -12.76
C GLY A 136 -10.41 13.43 -13.39
N ILE A 137 -9.25 14.06 -13.62
CA ILE A 137 -8.09 13.46 -14.26
C ILE A 137 -7.16 12.89 -13.18
N SER A 138 -6.71 11.65 -13.39
CA SER A 138 -5.78 10.95 -12.49
C SER A 138 -4.34 10.93 -13.03
N GLU A 139 -4.03 11.70 -14.05
CA GLU A 139 -2.71 11.78 -14.69
C GLU A 139 -2.19 13.21 -14.66
N ILE A 140 -0.89 13.37 -14.44
CA ILE A 140 -0.22 14.67 -14.47
C ILE A 140 1.11 14.56 -15.23
N GLU A 141 1.35 15.51 -16.12
CA GLU A 141 2.63 15.66 -16.79
C GLU A 141 3.62 16.37 -15.86
N GLY A 142 4.78 15.75 -15.63
CA GLY A 142 5.85 16.35 -14.87
C GLY A 142 6.60 17.42 -15.64
N HIS A 143 7.43 18.19 -14.92
CA HIS A 143 8.31 19.20 -15.54
C HIS A 143 9.33 18.60 -16.53
N ASP A 144 9.54 17.29 -16.46
CA ASP A 144 10.41 16.48 -17.30
C ASP A 144 9.70 15.91 -18.53
N GLY A 145 8.40 16.19 -18.68
CA GLY A 145 7.56 15.66 -19.76
C GLY A 145 7.09 14.22 -19.53
N GLU A 146 7.37 13.64 -18.36
CA GLU A 146 6.88 12.30 -18.01
C GLU A 146 5.47 12.39 -17.42
N ILE A 147 4.54 11.61 -17.97
CA ILE A 147 3.20 11.46 -17.43
C ILE A 147 3.22 10.50 -16.24
N ARG A 148 2.62 10.92 -15.13
CA ARG A 148 2.53 10.16 -13.87
C ARG A 148 1.09 10.00 -13.44
N GLU A 149 0.75 8.83 -12.93
CA GLU A 149 -0.58 8.52 -12.41
C GLU A 149 -0.70 8.86 -10.91
N ILE A 150 -1.86 9.37 -10.51
CA ILE A 150 -2.25 9.66 -9.13
C ILE A 150 -2.85 8.40 -8.51
N VAL A 151 -2.16 7.83 -7.51
CA VAL A 151 -2.60 6.61 -6.81
C VAL A 151 -2.92 6.91 -5.34
N PHE A 152 -4.16 6.64 -4.92
CA PHE A 152 -4.55 6.71 -3.50
C PHE A 152 -4.68 5.31 -2.88
N THR A 153 -4.01 5.09 -1.76
CA THR A 153 -4.14 3.84 -0.99
C THR A 153 -5.16 4.00 0.14
N ALA A 154 -6.30 3.33 0.04
CA ALA A 154 -7.24 3.22 1.14
C ALA A 154 -6.71 2.29 2.24
N LYS A 155 -6.82 2.72 3.51
CA LYS A 155 -6.45 1.91 4.69
C LYS A 155 -7.50 2.08 5.76
N LEU A 156 -7.90 0.98 6.39
CA LEU A 156 -8.73 1.02 7.59
C LEU A 156 -7.85 1.38 8.79
N VAL A 157 -8.29 2.36 9.58
CA VAL A 157 -7.64 2.76 10.83
C VAL A 157 -8.67 2.77 11.96
N ASN A 158 -8.25 2.47 13.18
CA ASN A 158 -9.14 2.51 14.33
C ASN A 158 -9.59 3.96 14.61
N LYS A 159 -10.86 4.16 15.00
CA LYS A 159 -11.38 5.49 15.33
C LYS A 159 -10.71 6.09 16.58
N SER A 160 -10.28 5.24 17.52
CA SER A 160 -9.60 5.66 18.75
C SER A 160 -8.24 6.33 18.52
N SER A 161 -7.56 6.04 17.40
CA SER A 161 -6.23 6.62 17.11
C SER A 161 -6.27 7.99 16.42
N ARG A 162 -7.45 8.60 16.24
CA ARG A 162 -7.62 9.94 15.64
C ARG A 162 -8.28 10.97 16.56
N LEU A 163 -8.71 10.56 17.75
CA LEU A 163 -9.19 11.44 18.82
C LEU A 163 -8.02 11.77 19.76
#